data_AF-A0A7S4DAV8-F1
#
_entry.id   AF-A0A7S4DAV8-F1
#
_cell.length_a   1.000
_cell.length_b   1.000
_cell.length_c   1.000
_cell.angle_alpha   90.00
_cell.angle_beta   90.00
_cell.angle_gamma   90.00
#
_symmetry.space_group_name_H-M   'P 1'
#
loop_
_entity.id
_entity.type
_entity.pdbx_description
1 polymer ?
#
loop_
_entity_poly.entity_id
_entity_poly.type
_entity_poly.pdbx_seq_one_letter_code
_entity_poly.pdbx_strand_id
1 'polypeptide(L)'
;MHEALEVVDDWIDFSEYDEDGDGYIDAITFLHSGYGAEWGATDDAGAGYEDRVWSHKGVLVEECQYQGETYFCYWDFESDEGVVVSDYHIESALYANTGSVVASIATSVHETLHFLGLPDLYDRDGSSRGLGRWGVMANHYGWDNDAAHPPHMCAWSKYALGWAAPVELAYDAACVGGAGCNVSLAMSAGGAPTDFYIVRENFPDGEYLLLENRQPAGSETNLPRGGLLVLHVDEGLIEAGLDNDYEGHNRQNYYPYNGLHYAVAVTQADGYFHLERDLNSGDGLDVFHAGGVSALYGVVGSYPSTASYQDGNVQATGVALTSISAAGANMTFLIHFESEGYDDSTDDEDTLGPAASIVRATFACRIAAALGAALGVVYGGAIMVLI
;
A
#
# COMPACT_ATOMS: atom_id res chain seq x y z
N MET A 1 5.37 -28.92 0.43
CA MET A 1 4.01 -28.43 0.07
C MET A 1 3.24 -29.51 -0.66
N HIS A 2 3.69 -30.01 -1.81
CA HIS A 2 3.03 -31.13 -2.50
C HIS A 2 2.71 -32.32 -1.58
N GLU A 3 3.72 -32.87 -0.91
CA GLU A 3 3.54 -33.99 0.03
C GLU A 3 2.58 -33.64 1.19
N ALA A 4 2.50 -32.37 1.60
CA ALA A 4 1.60 -31.95 2.65
C ALA A 4 0.16 -31.93 2.16
N LEU A 5 -0.07 -31.42 0.93
CA LEU A 5 -1.37 -31.41 0.28
C LEU A 5 -1.91 -32.83 0.07
N GLU A 6 -1.09 -33.74 -0.47
CA GLU A 6 -1.47 -35.16 -0.65
C GLU A 6 -1.91 -35.83 0.67
N VAL A 7 -1.29 -35.45 1.80
CA VAL A 7 -1.64 -36.03 3.11
C VAL A 7 -2.94 -35.46 3.67
N VAL A 8 -3.21 -34.17 3.45
CA VAL A 8 -4.40 -33.51 4.02
C VAL A 8 -5.64 -33.65 3.16
N ASP A 9 -5.51 -33.95 1.86
CA ASP A 9 -6.62 -34.18 0.92
C ASP A 9 -7.60 -35.25 1.42
N ASP A 10 -7.09 -36.33 2.02
CA ASP A 10 -7.92 -37.37 2.62
C ASP A 10 -8.80 -36.87 3.79
N TRP A 11 -8.47 -35.72 4.40
CA TRP A 11 -9.03 -35.25 5.68
C TRP A 11 -9.74 -33.90 5.60
N ILE A 12 -9.47 -33.12 4.55
CA ILE A 12 -9.98 -31.77 4.35
C ILE A 12 -10.75 -31.76 3.04
N ASP A 13 -12.00 -31.33 3.09
CA ASP A 13 -12.80 -31.07 1.89
C ASP A 13 -12.37 -29.70 1.35
N PHE A 14 -11.61 -29.69 0.24
CA PHE A 14 -11.09 -28.45 -0.34
C PHE A 14 -12.19 -27.59 -0.97
N SER A 15 -13.36 -28.17 -1.29
CA SER A 15 -14.51 -27.42 -1.82
C SER A 15 -15.16 -26.47 -0.80
N GLU A 16 -14.85 -26.63 0.49
CA GLU A 16 -15.27 -25.67 1.52
C GLU A 16 -14.50 -24.33 1.46
N TYR A 17 -13.43 -24.26 0.68
CA TYR A 17 -12.49 -23.13 0.62
C TYR A 17 -12.34 -22.52 -0.79
N ASP A 18 -13.27 -22.86 -1.68
CA ASP A 18 -13.53 -22.21 -2.97
C ASP A 18 -14.88 -21.47 -2.84
N GLU A 19 -14.88 -20.33 -2.15
CA GLU A 19 -16.12 -19.60 -1.80
C GLU A 19 -16.75 -18.94 -3.04
N ASP A 20 -15.95 -18.58 -4.04
CA ASP A 20 -16.42 -17.93 -5.26
C ASP A 20 -16.77 -18.91 -6.41
N GLY A 21 -16.37 -20.17 -6.28
CA GLY A 21 -16.73 -21.28 -7.16
C GLY A 21 -15.95 -21.27 -8.48
N ASP A 22 -14.75 -20.70 -8.50
CA ASP A 22 -13.89 -20.65 -9.68
C ASP A 22 -13.04 -21.92 -9.89
N GLY A 23 -13.09 -22.85 -8.92
CA GLY A 23 -12.37 -24.12 -8.95
C GLY A 23 -10.96 -24.04 -8.35
N TYR A 24 -10.58 -22.91 -7.75
CA TYR A 24 -9.33 -22.73 -7.02
C TYR A 24 -9.61 -22.49 -5.53
N ILE A 25 -8.65 -22.82 -4.68
CA ILE A 25 -8.72 -22.43 -3.27
C ILE A 25 -8.53 -20.91 -3.14
N ASP A 26 -9.35 -20.27 -2.31
CA ASP A 26 -9.29 -18.82 -2.09
C ASP A 26 -7.99 -18.39 -1.40
N ALA A 27 -7.59 -19.13 -0.36
CA ALA A 27 -6.38 -18.85 0.41
C ALA A 27 -5.88 -20.08 1.19
N ILE A 28 -4.57 -20.31 1.13
CA ILE A 28 -3.89 -21.35 1.92
C ILE A 28 -2.58 -20.85 2.54
N THR A 29 -2.44 -21.14 3.83
CA THR A 29 -1.23 -20.89 4.60
C THR A 29 -0.55 -22.21 4.95
N PHE A 30 0.73 -22.33 4.66
CA PHE A 30 1.58 -23.39 5.20
C PHE A 30 2.38 -22.88 6.39
N LEU A 31 2.36 -23.61 7.50
CA LEU A 31 3.28 -23.37 8.61
C LEU A 31 4.30 -24.51 8.65
N HIS A 32 5.58 -24.20 8.39
CA HIS A 32 6.63 -25.21 8.49
C HIS A 32 7.23 -25.25 9.90
N SER A 33 7.60 -26.45 10.34
CA SER A 33 8.34 -26.61 11.60
C SER A 33 9.67 -25.86 11.61
N GLY A 34 10.08 -25.40 12.80
CA GLY A 34 11.36 -24.70 13.00
C GLY A 34 11.30 -23.20 12.70
N TYR A 35 12.46 -22.65 12.36
CA TYR A 35 12.71 -21.22 12.21
C TYR A 35 12.77 -20.81 10.74
N GLY A 36 12.33 -19.59 10.42
CA GLY A 36 12.45 -19.04 9.07
C GLY A 36 13.89 -18.67 8.71
N ALA A 37 14.22 -18.78 7.42
CA ALA A 37 15.54 -18.46 6.89
C ALA A 37 15.88 -16.96 6.98
N GLU A 38 14.87 -16.08 7.02
CA GLU A 38 15.02 -14.62 7.06
C GLU A 38 15.79 -14.12 8.30
N TRP A 39 15.82 -14.92 9.37
CA TRP A 39 16.58 -14.62 10.59
C TRP A 39 18.09 -14.87 10.45
N GLY A 40 18.53 -15.53 9.37
CA GLY A 40 19.92 -15.85 9.13
C GLY A 40 20.56 -16.73 10.20
N ALA A 41 21.88 -16.86 10.15
CA ALA A 41 22.71 -17.65 11.07
C ALA A 41 22.37 -19.15 11.14
N THR A 42 22.96 -19.84 12.12
CA THR A 42 22.72 -21.25 12.42
C THR A 42 21.74 -21.37 13.57
N ASP A 43 20.75 -22.25 13.45
CA ASP A 43 19.74 -22.46 14.48
C ASP A 43 20.21 -23.39 15.61
N ASP A 44 19.36 -23.60 16.62
CA ASP A 44 19.62 -24.51 17.74
C ASP A 44 19.83 -25.97 17.34
N ALA A 45 19.30 -26.38 16.18
CA ALA A 45 19.48 -27.72 15.63
C ALA A 45 20.77 -27.87 14.80
N GLY A 46 21.49 -26.77 14.58
CA GLY A 46 22.71 -26.73 13.78
C GLY A 46 22.48 -26.52 12.28
N ALA A 47 21.24 -26.22 11.85
CA ALA A 47 20.91 -25.94 10.46
C ALA A 47 21.28 -24.50 10.09
N GLY A 48 21.92 -24.30 8.94
CA GLY A 48 22.17 -22.97 8.39
C GLY A 48 20.87 -22.32 7.91
N TYR A 49 20.89 -21.02 7.61
CA TYR A 49 19.75 -20.36 6.95
C TYR A 49 19.50 -20.90 5.53
N GLU A 50 20.55 -21.35 4.84
CA GLU A 50 20.47 -22.00 3.52
C GLU A 50 19.70 -23.33 3.55
N ASP A 51 19.59 -23.96 4.71
CA ASP A 51 18.89 -25.24 4.93
C ASP A 51 17.49 -25.03 5.53
N ARG A 52 17.00 -23.78 5.60
CA ARG A 52 15.69 -23.41 6.14
C ARG A 52 14.84 -22.74 5.05
N VAL A 53 13.53 -22.77 5.24
CA VAL A 53 12.59 -22.14 4.31
C VAL A 53 12.50 -20.65 4.66
N TRP A 54 12.63 -19.79 3.64
CA TRP A 54 12.33 -18.36 3.78
C TRP A 54 10.82 -18.18 3.72
N SER A 55 10.23 -17.39 4.62
CA SER A 55 8.78 -17.14 4.57
C SER A 55 8.40 -16.28 3.35
N HIS A 56 7.40 -16.69 2.57
CA HIS A 56 7.02 -16.00 1.31
C HIS A 56 5.64 -16.41 0.80
N LYS A 57 5.05 -15.58 -0.07
CA LYS A 57 4.00 -15.96 -1.02
C LYS A 57 4.60 -16.47 -2.33
N GLY A 58 4.00 -17.48 -2.91
CA GLY A 58 4.43 -18.08 -4.16
C GLY A 58 3.31 -18.78 -4.91
N VAL A 59 3.69 -19.36 -6.03
CA VAL A 59 2.89 -20.30 -6.83
C VAL A 59 3.55 -21.66 -6.75
N LEU A 60 2.75 -22.72 -6.71
CA LEU A 60 3.26 -24.07 -6.72
C LEU A 60 3.97 -24.35 -8.05
N VAL A 61 5.18 -24.89 -7.94
CA VAL A 61 6.04 -25.23 -9.07
C VAL A 61 6.65 -26.60 -8.84
N GLU A 62 6.95 -27.31 -9.91
CA GLU A 62 7.67 -28.58 -9.88
C GLU A 62 8.95 -28.50 -10.72
N GLU A 63 9.91 -29.39 -10.42
CA GLU A 63 11.10 -29.54 -11.25
C GLU A 63 10.78 -30.35 -12.51
N CYS A 64 10.95 -29.71 -13.66
CA CYS A 64 10.64 -30.25 -14.97
C CYS A 64 11.94 -30.44 -15.75
N GLN A 65 12.11 -31.60 -16.40
CA GLN A 65 13.27 -31.85 -17.26
C GLN A 65 12.92 -31.64 -18.72
N TYR A 66 13.66 -30.74 -19.37
CA TYR A 66 13.56 -30.53 -20.82
C TYR A 66 14.94 -30.54 -21.45
N GLN A 67 15.16 -31.46 -22.40
CA GLN A 67 16.44 -31.64 -23.11
C GLN A 67 17.68 -31.87 -22.22
N GLY A 68 17.49 -32.45 -21.03
CA GLY A 68 18.57 -32.72 -20.08
C GLY A 68 18.93 -31.55 -19.17
N GLU A 69 18.16 -30.46 -19.24
CA GLU A 69 18.23 -29.32 -18.33
C GLU A 69 17.01 -29.32 -17.39
N THR A 70 17.22 -28.92 -16.14
CA THR A 70 16.16 -28.76 -15.14
C THR A 70 15.62 -27.33 -15.19
N TYR A 71 14.30 -27.21 -15.22
CA TYR A 71 13.55 -25.96 -15.16
C TYR A 71 12.46 -26.09 -14.11
N PHE A 72 11.95 -24.98 -13.60
CA PHE A 72 10.72 -24.98 -12.80
C PHE A 72 9.54 -24.71 -13.72
N CYS A 73 8.52 -25.58 -13.69
CA CYS A 73 7.27 -25.33 -14.37
C CYS A 73 6.11 -25.27 -13.38
N TYR A 74 5.07 -24.51 -13.74
CA TYR A 74 3.87 -24.38 -12.92
C TYR A 74 3.26 -25.76 -12.70
N TRP A 75 2.90 -26.01 -11.45
CA TRP A 75 2.28 -27.25 -11.05
C TRP A 75 1.13 -26.93 -10.11
N ASP A 76 -0.05 -27.35 -10.52
CA ASP A 76 -1.29 -27.16 -9.77
C ASP A 76 -1.62 -28.48 -9.06
N PHE A 77 -1.88 -28.43 -7.75
CA PHE A 77 -2.44 -29.57 -7.02
C PHE A 77 -3.94 -29.58 -7.23
N GLU A 78 -4.51 -30.66 -7.77
CA GLU A 78 -5.95 -30.87 -7.82
C GLU A 78 -6.35 -31.84 -6.70
N SER A 79 -7.19 -31.36 -5.77
CA SER A 79 -7.77 -32.15 -4.68
C SER A 79 -8.73 -33.24 -5.19
N ASP A 80 -9.09 -34.19 -4.33
CA ASP A 80 -10.12 -35.21 -4.61
C ASP A 80 -11.49 -34.60 -4.97
N GLU A 81 -11.78 -33.38 -4.51
CA GLU A 81 -12.98 -32.62 -4.86
C GLU A 81 -12.89 -31.89 -6.21
N GLY A 82 -11.71 -31.86 -6.85
CA GLY A 82 -11.46 -31.15 -8.10
C GLY A 82 -11.17 -29.66 -7.93
N VAL A 83 -10.90 -29.21 -6.70
CA VAL A 83 -10.44 -27.84 -6.39
C VAL A 83 -8.93 -27.77 -6.49
N VAL A 84 -8.43 -26.71 -7.10
CA VAL A 84 -7.01 -26.52 -7.40
C VAL A 84 -6.33 -25.63 -6.37
N VAL A 85 -5.17 -26.06 -5.88
CA VAL A 85 -4.23 -25.21 -5.12
C VAL A 85 -3.10 -24.79 -6.05
N SER A 86 -2.90 -23.48 -6.20
CA SER A 86 -1.82 -22.90 -7.02
C SER A 86 -1.04 -21.85 -6.22
N ASP A 87 -1.69 -20.76 -5.82
CA ASP A 87 -1.09 -19.76 -4.93
C ASP A 87 -1.03 -20.26 -3.48
N TYR A 88 0.06 -19.94 -2.78
CA TYR A 88 0.23 -20.24 -1.36
C TYR A 88 1.03 -19.14 -0.68
N HIS A 89 0.91 -19.04 0.65
CA HIS A 89 2.00 -18.47 1.43
C HIS A 89 2.48 -19.44 2.51
N ILE A 90 3.75 -19.34 2.86
CA ILE A 90 4.40 -20.21 3.83
C ILE A 90 5.17 -19.40 4.87
N GLU A 91 5.04 -19.82 6.13
CA GLU A 91 5.63 -19.16 7.29
C GLU A 91 6.29 -20.17 8.21
N SER A 92 7.25 -19.70 9.00
CA SER A 92 7.85 -20.51 10.07
C SER A 92 6.95 -20.60 11.29
N ALA A 93 6.99 -21.74 12.00
CA ALA A 93 6.26 -21.90 13.25
C ALA A 93 6.95 -21.23 14.46
N LEU A 94 8.27 -21.01 14.41
CA LEU A 94 9.06 -20.43 15.50
C LEU A 94 9.74 -19.11 15.11
N TYR A 95 9.72 -18.17 16.05
CA TYR A 95 10.38 -16.88 15.92
C TYR A 95 11.91 -16.97 16.06
N ALA A 96 12.63 -16.09 15.37
CA ALA A 96 14.09 -15.97 15.40
C ALA A 96 14.81 -17.23 14.93
N ASN A 97 15.87 -17.65 15.63
CA ASN A 97 16.69 -18.82 15.29
C ASN A 97 17.06 -19.67 16.51
N THR A 98 16.43 -19.41 17.66
CA THR A 98 16.68 -20.12 18.93
C THR A 98 15.46 -20.10 19.85
N GLY A 99 15.34 -21.12 20.70
CA GLY A 99 14.26 -21.28 21.67
C GLY A 99 13.02 -22.02 21.16
N SER A 100 11.86 -21.53 21.57
CA SER A 100 10.55 -22.17 21.30
C SER A 100 9.41 -21.13 21.27
N VAL A 101 9.77 -19.87 21.02
CA VAL A 101 8.80 -18.79 20.89
C VAL A 101 8.10 -18.98 19.55
N VAL A 102 6.77 -19.03 19.57
CA VAL A 102 5.95 -19.14 18.35
C VAL A 102 6.19 -17.90 17.48
N ALA A 103 6.26 -18.09 16.16
CA ALA A 103 6.35 -16.98 15.21
C ALA A 103 5.21 -15.97 15.43
N SER A 104 5.53 -14.70 15.27
CA SER A 104 4.55 -13.63 15.49
C SER A 104 3.72 -13.37 14.23
N ILE A 105 2.60 -12.67 14.39
CA ILE A 105 1.57 -12.59 13.35
C ILE A 105 1.95 -11.71 12.15
N ALA A 106 2.97 -10.85 12.27
CA ALA A 106 3.23 -9.80 11.28
C ALA A 106 3.43 -10.32 9.85
N THR A 107 4.29 -11.32 9.65
CA THR A 107 4.54 -11.89 8.32
C THR A 107 3.28 -12.55 7.78
N SER A 108 2.59 -13.37 8.58
CA SER A 108 1.33 -13.98 8.18
C SER A 108 0.27 -12.95 7.79
N VAL A 109 0.18 -11.82 8.51
CA VAL A 109 -0.73 -10.72 8.17
C VAL A 109 -0.36 -10.10 6.82
N HIS A 110 0.93 -9.86 6.57
CA HIS A 110 1.43 -9.32 5.30
C HIS A 110 1.09 -10.25 4.13
N GLU A 111 1.43 -11.54 4.23
CA GLU A 111 1.19 -12.50 3.16
C GLU A 111 -0.31 -12.78 2.95
N THR A 112 -1.11 -12.79 4.02
CA THR A 112 -2.57 -12.92 3.91
C THR A 112 -3.18 -11.77 3.12
N LEU A 113 -2.62 -10.56 3.22
CA LEU A 113 -3.12 -9.40 2.49
C LEU A 113 -2.86 -9.49 0.97
N HIS A 114 -1.88 -10.29 0.53
CA HIS A 114 -1.70 -10.59 -0.90
C HIS A 114 -2.86 -11.42 -1.46
N PHE A 115 -3.40 -12.38 -0.70
CA PHE A 115 -4.61 -13.12 -1.11
C PHE A 115 -5.83 -12.22 -1.24
N LEU A 116 -5.84 -11.12 -0.49
CA LEU A 116 -6.89 -10.11 -0.58
C LEU A 116 -6.66 -9.13 -1.75
N GLY A 117 -5.59 -9.30 -2.53
CA GLY A 117 -5.31 -8.55 -3.75
C GLY A 117 -4.45 -7.31 -3.55
N LEU A 118 -3.78 -7.15 -2.40
CA LEU A 118 -2.82 -6.06 -2.21
C LEU A 118 -1.43 -6.44 -2.76
N PRO A 119 -0.74 -5.54 -3.49
CA PRO A 119 0.65 -5.72 -3.85
C PRO A 119 1.58 -5.36 -2.68
N ASP A 120 2.86 -5.70 -2.83
CA ASP A 120 3.91 -5.14 -2.01
C ASP A 120 3.99 -3.62 -2.20
N LEU A 121 4.14 -2.90 -1.09
CA LEU A 121 4.37 -1.45 -1.07
C LEU A 121 5.76 -1.08 -0.55
N TYR A 122 6.64 -2.07 -0.33
CA TYR A 122 8.07 -1.83 -0.29
C TYR A 122 8.63 -1.88 -1.72
N ASP A 123 9.88 -1.46 -1.87
CA ASP A 123 10.63 -1.61 -3.11
C ASP A 123 11.29 -3.00 -3.12
N ARG A 124 10.87 -3.83 -4.08
CA ARG A 124 11.23 -5.25 -4.15
C ARG A 124 12.68 -5.48 -4.53
N ASP A 125 13.36 -4.51 -5.14
CA ASP A 125 14.79 -4.62 -5.46
C ASP A 125 15.70 -4.18 -4.29
N GLY A 126 15.10 -3.57 -3.26
CA GLY A 126 15.75 -3.16 -2.03
C GLY A 126 16.58 -1.87 -2.15
N SER A 127 16.43 -1.10 -3.22
CA SER A 127 17.13 0.18 -3.40
C SER A 127 16.51 1.33 -2.60
N SER A 128 15.29 1.13 -2.10
CA SER A 128 14.54 2.09 -1.28
C SER A 128 13.62 1.39 -0.26
N ARG A 129 12.79 2.16 0.46
CA ARG A 129 11.93 1.63 1.55
C ARG A 129 10.44 1.58 1.21
N GLY A 130 10.04 2.01 0.01
CA GLY A 130 8.64 2.17 -0.37
C GLY A 130 7.87 2.98 0.67
N LEU A 131 6.73 2.46 1.15
CA LEU A 131 5.92 3.11 2.17
C LEU A 131 6.55 3.04 3.59
N GLY A 132 7.59 2.24 3.79
CA GLY A 132 8.22 2.02 5.09
C GLY A 132 7.24 1.56 6.17
N ARG A 133 7.39 2.07 7.39
CA ARG A 133 6.57 1.71 8.55
C ARG A 133 5.17 2.33 8.55
N TRP A 134 4.81 3.06 7.50
CA TRP A 134 3.49 3.68 7.36
C TRP A 134 2.40 2.71 6.88
N GLY A 135 2.77 1.52 6.42
CA GLY A 135 1.81 0.47 6.06
C GLY A 135 2.40 -0.93 6.13
N VAL A 136 1.54 -1.88 6.50
CA VAL A 136 1.90 -3.31 6.66
C VAL A 136 2.40 -3.95 5.37
N MET A 137 1.94 -3.50 4.20
CA MET A 137 2.41 -3.98 2.90
C MET A 137 3.81 -3.50 2.52
N ALA A 138 4.43 -2.62 3.31
CA ALA A 138 5.82 -2.19 3.11
C ALA A 138 6.74 -2.63 4.25
N ASN A 139 6.28 -2.53 5.50
CA ASN A 139 7.02 -3.04 6.65
C ASN A 139 6.05 -3.58 7.70
N HIS A 140 5.94 -4.91 7.79
CA HIS A 140 5.01 -5.54 8.72
C HIS A 140 5.52 -5.59 10.17
N TYR A 141 6.76 -5.19 10.46
CA TYR A 141 7.32 -5.16 11.82
C TYR A 141 7.06 -3.85 12.58
N GLY A 142 6.48 -2.84 11.92
CA GLY A 142 6.01 -1.61 12.56
C GLY A 142 7.12 -0.73 13.15
N TRP A 143 6.75 0.12 14.10
CA TRP A 143 7.62 1.18 14.62
C TRP A 143 8.63 0.72 15.67
N ASP A 144 8.32 -0.35 16.39
CA ASP A 144 9.15 -0.97 17.43
C ASP A 144 9.96 -2.18 16.94
N ASN A 145 9.83 -2.55 15.66
CA ASN A 145 10.35 -3.80 15.10
C ASN A 145 9.84 -5.04 15.85
N ASP A 146 8.63 -4.96 16.43
CA ASP A 146 8.00 -6.09 17.08
C ASP A 146 7.00 -6.75 16.13
N ALA A 147 7.32 -7.97 15.70
CA ALA A 147 6.47 -8.76 14.82
C ALA A 147 5.10 -9.12 15.44
N ALA A 148 4.89 -8.85 16.74
CA ALA A 148 3.58 -8.99 17.39
C ALA A 148 2.63 -7.80 17.14
N HIS A 149 3.15 -6.66 16.66
CA HIS A 149 2.38 -5.43 16.49
C HIS A 149 2.51 -4.89 15.05
N PRO A 150 1.92 -5.58 14.05
CA PRO A 150 1.95 -5.07 12.68
C PRO A 150 1.31 -3.68 12.60
N PRO A 151 1.88 -2.77 11.77
CA PRO A 151 1.33 -1.44 11.61
C PRO A 151 -0.04 -1.52 10.94
N HIS A 152 -0.81 -0.45 11.07
CA HIS A 152 -2.10 -0.38 10.40
C HIS A 152 -1.89 -0.35 8.87
N MET A 153 -2.85 -0.93 8.15
CA MET A 153 -2.99 -0.68 6.72
C MET A 153 -3.08 0.83 6.45
N CYS A 154 -2.38 1.31 5.43
CA CYS A 154 -2.48 2.68 4.99
C CYS A 154 -3.85 2.95 4.33
N ALA A 155 -4.18 4.23 4.14
CA ALA A 155 -5.42 4.62 3.50
C ALA A 155 -5.63 3.95 2.13
N TRP A 156 -4.56 3.78 1.34
CA TRP A 156 -4.65 3.15 0.02
C TRP A 156 -5.03 1.68 0.12
N SER A 157 -4.37 0.90 0.98
CA SER A 157 -4.71 -0.51 1.20
C SER A 157 -6.17 -0.69 1.65
N LYS A 158 -6.67 0.18 2.55
CA LYS A 158 -8.08 0.16 2.97
C LYS A 158 -9.05 0.51 1.84
N TYR A 159 -8.66 1.44 0.97
CA TYR A 159 -9.43 1.84 -0.20
C TYR A 159 -9.48 0.74 -1.25
N ALA A 160 -8.32 0.16 -1.60
CA ALA A 160 -8.18 -0.91 -2.59
C ALA A 160 -8.99 -2.15 -2.21
N LEU A 161 -8.99 -2.53 -0.93
CA LEU A 161 -9.80 -3.65 -0.42
C LEU A 161 -11.29 -3.32 -0.24
N GLY A 162 -11.69 -2.06 -0.40
CA GLY A 162 -13.06 -1.61 -0.15
C GLY A 162 -13.48 -1.65 1.33
N TRP A 163 -12.53 -1.77 2.27
CA TRP A 163 -12.81 -1.88 3.71
C TRP A 163 -13.21 -0.55 4.35
N ALA A 164 -12.81 0.57 3.74
CA ALA A 164 -13.26 1.89 4.14
C ALA A 164 -13.64 2.71 2.91
N ALA A 165 -14.85 3.29 2.94
CA ALA A 165 -15.35 4.12 1.86
C ALA A 165 -14.61 5.46 1.82
N PRO A 166 -14.11 5.90 0.65
CA PRO A 166 -13.48 7.20 0.53
C PRO A 166 -14.51 8.31 0.68
N VAL A 167 -14.14 9.38 1.39
CA VAL A 167 -14.88 10.64 1.33
C VAL A 167 -14.12 11.58 0.41
N GLU A 168 -14.75 11.97 -0.70
CA GLU A 168 -14.13 12.83 -1.69
C GLU A 168 -14.17 14.31 -1.27
N LEU A 169 -13.00 14.95 -1.29
CA LEU A 169 -12.88 16.40 -1.24
C LEU A 169 -12.72 16.91 -2.67
N ALA A 170 -13.83 17.31 -3.27
CA ALA A 170 -13.87 17.87 -4.62
C ALA A 170 -13.88 19.40 -4.60
N TYR A 171 -13.68 20.00 -5.77
CA TYR A 171 -13.84 21.44 -5.93
C TYR A 171 -15.21 21.93 -5.40
N ASP A 172 -15.15 22.97 -4.58
CA ASP A 172 -16.30 23.78 -4.22
C ASP A 172 -15.89 25.25 -4.35
N ALA A 173 -16.72 26.04 -5.03
CA ALA A 173 -16.50 27.47 -5.23
C ALA A 173 -16.34 28.24 -3.90
N ALA A 174 -16.88 27.73 -2.80
CA ALA A 174 -16.68 28.26 -1.45
C ALA A 174 -15.25 28.03 -0.92
N CYS A 175 -14.52 27.05 -1.46
CA CYS A 175 -13.15 26.71 -1.09
C CYS A 175 -12.11 27.43 -1.95
N VAL A 176 -12.53 28.22 -2.95
CA VAL A 176 -11.62 28.93 -3.88
C VAL A 176 -11.10 30.21 -3.25
N GLY A 177 -9.81 30.49 -3.48
CA GLY A 177 -9.11 31.66 -2.97
C GLY A 177 -8.61 31.50 -1.53
N GLY A 178 -8.19 32.60 -0.91
CA GLY A 178 -7.47 32.57 0.38
C GLY A 178 -8.26 32.07 1.60
N ALA A 179 -9.56 31.81 1.48
CA ALA A 179 -10.38 31.37 2.61
C ALA A 179 -10.28 29.86 2.88
N GLY A 180 -10.22 29.03 1.82
CA GLY A 180 -10.24 27.57 1.91
C GLY A 180 -11.48 27.00 2.60
N CYS A 181 -11.61 25.67 2.59
CA CYS A 181 -12.66 24.95 3.32
C CYS A 181 -12.08 24.20 4.51
N ASN A 182 -12.68 24.42 5.68
CA ASN A 182 -12.26 23.73 6.89
C ASN A 182 -12.74 22.27 6.89
N VAL A 183 -11.79 21.35 6.91
CA VAL A 183 -11.99 19.91 6.99
C VAL A 183 -11.62 19.43 8.38
N SER A 184 -12.39 18.47 8.90
CA SER A 184 -12.08 17.76 10.14
C SER A 184 -11.84 16.29 9.81
N LEU A 185 -10.78 15.71 10.37
CA LEU A 185 -10.39 14.33 10.13
C LEU A 185 -10.07 13.63 11.46
N ALA A 186 -10.91 12.65 11.79
CA ALA A 186 -10.68 11.78 12.94
C ALA A 186 -9.51 10.82 12.67
N MET A 187 -8.92 10.30 13.74
CA MET A 187 -7.85 9.30 13.67
C MET A 187 -8.28 8.07 12.84
N SER A 188 -7.41 7.65 11.93
CA SER A 188 -7.55 6.49 11.04
C SER A 188 -7.36 5.17 11.81
N ALA A 189 -8.31 4.84 12.67
CA ALA A 189 -8.25 3.68 13.59
C ALA A 189 -9.28 2.58 13.31
N GLY A 190 -10.10 2.74 12.27
CA GLY A 190 -11.22 1.83 11.97
C GLY A 190 -12.43 2.15 12.85
N GLY A 191 -13.58 2.34 12.22
CA GLY A 191 -14.85 2.64 12.90
C GLY A 191 -15.15 4.13 13.11
N ALA A 192 -14.34 5.03 12.56
CA ALA A 192 -14.72 6.44 12.42
C ALA A 192 -15.74 6.61 11.27
N PRO A 193 -16.55 7.68 11.26
CA PRO A 193 -17.42 8.00 10.12
C PRO A 193 -16.64 8.22 8.81
N THR A 194 -15.35 8.58 8.92
CA THR A 194 -14.43 8.83 7.82
C THR A 194 -13.02 8.48 8.30
N ASP A 195 -12.45 7.41 7.76
CA ASP A 195 -11.07 6.99 8.09
C ASP A 195 -10.03 7.81 7.29
N PHE A 196 -10.36 8.21 6.06
CA PHE A 196 -9.53 9.03 5.20
C PHE A 196 -10.36 9.84 4.19
N TYR A 197 -9.75 10.90 3.64
CA TYR A 197 -10.29 11.63 2.49
C TYR A 197 -9.50 11.31 1.23
N ILE A 198 -10.14 11.46 0.06
CA ILE A 198 -9.48 11.39 -1.25
C ILE A 198 -9.64 12.71 -2.00
N VAL A 199 -8.59 13.14 -2.69
CA VAL A 199 -8.58 14.34 -3.54
C VAL A 199 -8.15 13.95 -4.94
N ARG A 200 -9.07 14.04 -5.91
CA ARG A 200 -8.83 13.76 -7.33
C ARG A 200 -8.83 15.01 -8.21
N GLU A 201 -9.31 16.12 -7.67
CA GLU A 201 -9.47 17.36 -8.42
C GLU A 201 -8.13 17.81 -9.02
N ASN A 202 -8.13 18.09 -10.32
CA ASN A 202 -6.96 18.50 -11.11
C ASN A 202 -5.79 17.50 -11.17
N PHE A 203 -6.02 16.23 -10.83
CA PHE A 203 -5.09 15.14 -11.12
C PHE A 203 -5.51 14.39 -12.39
N PRO A 204 -4.55 13.80 -13.14
CA PRO A 204 -4.89 12.89 -14.23
C PRO A 204 -5.55 11.60 -13.71
N ASP A 205 -6.18 10.85 -14.61
CA ASP A 205 -6.86 9.61 -14.25
C ASP A 205 -5.90 8.62 -13.57
N GLY A 206 -6.32 8.06 -12.44
CA GLY A 206 -5.51 7.13 -11.65
C GLY A 206 -4.52 7.79 -10.68
N GLU A 207 -4.31 9.11 -10.75
CA GLU A 207 -3.47 9.85 -9.82
C GLU A 207 -4.33 10.63 -8.82
N TYR A 208 -3.98 10.61 -7.52
CA TYR A 208 -4.75 11.31 -6.48
C TYR A 208 -4.00 11.39 -5.15
N LEU A 209 -4.56 12.15 -4.20
CA LEU A 209 -4.10 12.18 -2.82
C LEU A 209 -5.04 11.44 -1.89
N LEU A 210 -4.48 10.72 -0.92
CA LEU A 210 -5.20 10.21 0.25
C LEU A 210 -4.73 10.91 1.51
N LEU A 211 -5.67 11.39 2.31
CA LEU A 211 -5.39 12.13 3.54
C LEU A 211 -5.88 11.32 4.73
N GLU A 212 -4.97 10.88 5.60
CA GLU A 212 -5.32 10.16 6.83
C GLU A 212 -4.66 10.73 8.07
N ASN A 213 -5.38 10.72 9.20
CA ASN A 213 -4.84 11.18 10.48
C ASN A 213 -4.27 9.99 11.25
N ARG A 214 -2.94 9.86 11.30
CA ARG A 214 -2.24 8.80 12.04
C ARG A 214 -1.81 9.30 13.41
N GLN A 215 -2.04 8.50 14.44
CA GLN A 215 -1.73 8.86 15.83
C GLN A 215 -1.14 7.65 16.56
N PRO A 216 -0.31 7.87 17.60
CA PRO A 216 0.27 6.78 18.39
C PRO A 216 -0.81 6.10 19.25
N ALA A 217 -1.51 5.13 18.67
CA ALA A 217 -2.60 4.40 19.28
C ALA A 217 -2.69 2.97 18.73
N GLY A 218 -3.34 2.05 19.45
CA GLY A 218 -3.48 0.66 19.00
C GLY A 218 -2.13 -0.03 18.82
N SER A 219 -1.96 -0.77 17.71
CA SER A 219 -0.66 -1.39 17.36
C SER A 219 0.42 -0.37 17.00
N GLU A 220 0.05 0.90 16.80
CA GLU A 220 0.97 2.00 16.46
C GLU A 220 1.35 2.88 17.65
N THR A 221 1.24 2.37 18.88
CA THR A 221 1.60 3.15 20.08
C THR A 221 3.05 3.69 20.05
N ASN A 222 3.94 3.03 19.31
CA ASN A 222 5.34 3.44 19.12
C ASN A 222 5.57 4.38 17.91
N LEU A 223 4.51 4.83 17.23
CA LEU A 223 4.59 5.86 16.20
C LEU A 223 5.31 7.10 16.76
N PRO A 224 6.45 7.55 16.17
CA PRO A 224 7.26 8.62 16.74
C PRO A 224 6.51 9.95 16.89
N ARG A 225 5.55 10.20 15.98
CA ARG A 225 4.78 11.43 15.90
C ARG A 225 3.44 11.16 15.21
N GLY A 226 2.35 11.58 15.82
CA GLY A 226 1.07 11.66 15.13
C GLY A 226 0.97 12.89 14.24
N GLY A 227 0.13 12.83 13.22
CA GLY A 227 -0.10 13.93 12.28
C GLY A 227 -0.98 13.52 11.10
N LEU A 228 -1.13 14.47 10.17
CA LEU A 228 -1.77 14.23 8.90
C LEU A 228 -0.73 13.57 7.97
N LEU A 229 -0.96 12.29 7.64
CA LEU A 229 -0.22 11.59 6.60
C LEU A 229 -0.91 11.87 5.26
N VAL A 230 -0.12 12.23 4.26
CA VAL A 230 -0.58 12.44 2.89
C VAL A 230 0.08 11.37 2.03
N LEU A 231 -0.73 10.55 1.38
CA LEU A 231 -0.26 9.63 0.35
C LEU A 231 -0.54 10.23 -1.01
N HIS A 232 0.44 10.20 -1.89
CA HIS A 232 0.28 10.52 -3.30
C HIS A 232 0.30 9.21 -4.07
N VAL A 233 -0.79 8.92 -4.77
CA VAL A 233 -1.04 7.65 -5.43
C VAL A 233 -1.06 7.86 -6.94
N ASP A 234 -0.46 6.92 -7.67
CA ASP A 234 -0.60 6.72 -9.11
C ASP A 234 -0.90 5.23 -9.37
N GLU A 235 -2.18 4.91 -9.55
CA GLU A 235 -2.64 3.53 -9.79
C GLU A 235 -2.10 2.96 -11.11
N GLY A 236 -1.68 3.80 -12.06
CA GLY A 236 -1.12 3.33 -13.32
C GLY A 236 0.14 2.48 -13.13
N LEU A 237 0.94 2.75 -12.09
CA LEU A 237 2.12 1.95 -11.75
C LEU A 237 1.77 0.61 -11.11
N ILE A 238 0.72 0.55 -10.28
CA ILE A 238 0.18 -0.73 -9.76
C ILE A 238 -0.39 -1.57 -10.90
N GLU A 239 -1.18 -0.96 -11.79
CA GLU A 239 -1.77 -1.65 -12.96
C GLU A 239 -0.69 -2.18 -13.91
N ALA A 240 0.46 -1.51 -13.99
CA ALA A 240 1.63 -1.95 -14.75
C ALA A 240 2.48 -3.02 -14.02
N GLY A 241 2.15 -3.37 -12.78
CA GLY A 241 2.91 -4.31 -11.94
C GLY A 241 4.25 -3.76 -11.45
N LEU A 242 4.43 -2.44 -11.50
CA LEU A 242 5.64 -1.76 -11.04
C LEU A 242 5.59 -1.44 -9.54
N ASP A 243 4.38 -1.29 -8.97
CA ASP A 243 4.15 -1.05 -7.55
C ASP A 243 5.07 0.08 -7.01
N ASN A 244 5.78 -0.15 -5.91
CA ASN A 244 6.70 0.82 -5.32
C ASN A 244 8.17 0.63 -5.75
N ASP A 245 8.44 -0.06 -6.86
CA ASP A 245 9.81 -0.31 -7.36
C ASP A 245 10.37 0.86 -8.21
N TYR A 246 9.64 1.96 -8.35
CA TYR A 246 10.03 3.09 -9.21
C TYR A 246 10.32 4.35 -8.40
N GLU A 247 11.31 4.31 -7.51
CA GLU A 247 11.56 5.38 -6.54
C GLU A 247 12.00 6.71 -7.18
N GLY A 248 11.33 7.79 -6.77
CA GLY A 248 11.53 9.13 -7.30
C GLY A 248 11.87 10.14 -6.22
N HIS A 249 13.02 10.81 -6.31
CA HIS A 249 13.43 11.80 -5.30
C HIS A 249 14.15 13.03 -5.86
N ASN A 250 14.07 14.14 -5.11
CA ASN A 250 14.61 15.46 -5.46
C ASN A 250 16.14 15.59 -5.66
N ARG A 251 16.88 14.47 -5.60
CA ARG A 251 18.33 14.44 -5.91
C ARG A 251 18.65 13.66 -7.19
N GLN A 252 17.67 13.00 -7.79
CA GLN A 252 17.81 12.41 -9.12
C GLN A 252 17.78 13.52 -10.17
N ASN A 253 18.49 13.29 -11.28
CA ASN A 253 18.50 14.25 -12.39
C ASN A 253 17.10 14.35 -13.00
N TYR A 254 16.64 15.58 -13.23
CA TYR A 254 15.35 15.89 -13.83
C TYR A 254 14.12 15.43 -13.04
N TYR A 255 14.24 15.04 -11.77
CA TYR A 255 13.07 14.75 -10.95
C TYR A 255 12.11 15.96 -10.86
N PRO A 256 10.80 15.78 -11.09
CA PRO A 256 10.04 14.54 -11.33
C PRO A 256 9.82 14.24 -12.82
N TYR A 257 10.32 15.09 -13.72
CA TYR A 257 10.21 14.94 -15.18
C TYR A 257 10.94 13.73 -15.75
N ASN A 258 11.73 13.03 -14.93
CA ASN A 258 12.29 11.72 -15.27
C ASN A 258 11.27 10.59 -15.18
N GLY A 259 10.04 10.85 -14.68
CA GLY A 259 8.96 9.87 -14.56
C GLY A 259 9.17 8.81 -13.47
N LEU A 260 10.10 9.06 -12.54
CA LEU A 260 10.32 8.19 -11.39
C LEU A 260 9.48 8.70 -10.21
N HIS A 261 8.63 7.84 -9.65
CA HIS A 261 7.83 8.03 -8.44
C HIS A 261 7.20 6.69 -8.02
N TYR A 262 6.93 6.52 -6.73
CA TYR A 262 6.22 5.36 -6.21
C TYR A 262 4.74 5.34 -6.66
N ALA A 263 4.16 4.15 -6.84
CA ALA A 263 2.73 4.01 -7.03
C ALA A 263 1.92 4.50 -5.81
N VAL A 264 2.42 4.25 -4.60
CA VAL A 264 1.86 4.78 -3.34
C VAL A 264 2.99 5.41 -2.54
N ALA A 265 3.13 6.74 -2.65
CA ALA A 265 4.19 7.51 -2.02
C ALA A 265 3.71 8.18 -0.73
N VAL A 266 4.52 8.16 0.33
CA VAL A 266 4.34 9.10 1.43
C VAL A 266 4.86 10.47 0.98
N THR A 267 4.00 11.46 0.93
CA THR A 267 4.40 12.86 0.73
C THR A 267 5.08 13.37 2.00
N GLN A 268 6.35 13.02 2.19
CA GLN A 268 7.10 13.31 3.41
C GLN A 268 7.15 14.82 3.69
N ALA A 269 6.57 15.23 4.82
CA ALA A 269 6.34 16.63 5.13
C ALA A 269 7.64 17.46 5.17
N ASP A 270 8.77 16.86 5.53
CA ASP A 270 10.09 17.50 5.55
C ASP A 270 10.78 17.65 4.18
N GLY A 271 10.30 16.96 3.15
CA GLY A 271 10.87 16.98 1.80
C GLY A 271 12.25 16.33 1.68
N TYR A 272 12.64 15.47 2.62
CA TYR A 272 13.97 14.83 2.62
C TYR A 272 14.06 13.56 1.80
N PHE A 273 12.92 12.96 1.45
CA PHE A 273 12.83 11.73 0.66
C PHE A 273 13.65 10.60 1.29
N HIS A 274 13.50 10.38 2.60
CA HIS A 274 14.27 9.36 3.31
C HIS A 274 13.86 7.94 2.90
N LEU A 275 12.57 7.74 2.60
CA LEU A 275 12.05 6.46 2.13
C LEU A 275 12.60 6.10 0.74
N GLU A 276 12.53 7.01 -0.21
CA GLU A 276 12.98 6.88 -1.61
C GLU A 276 14.51 6.80 -1.74
N ARG A 277 15.25 7.18 -0.69
CA ARG A 277 16.72 7.25 -0.70
C ARG A 277 17.38 6.22 0.20
N ASP A 278 16.61 5.25 0.69
CA ASP A 278 17.04 4.22 1.62
C ASP A 278 17.80 4.78 2.86
N LEU A 279 17.27 5.83 3.47
CA LEU A 279 17.92 6.46 4.64
C LEU A 279 17.27 6.07 5.97
N ASN A 280 15.95 5.89 5.99
CA ASN A 280 15.22 5.32 7.11
C ASN A 280 13.88 4.74 6.63
N SER A 281 13.20 3.99 7.49
CA SER A 281 11.90 3.37 7.19
C SER A 281 10.69 4.25 7.58
N GLY A 282 10.87 5.57 7.53
CA GLY A 282 9.91 6.57 7.99
C GLY A 282 10.25 7.11 9.38
N ASP A 283 9.82 8.34 9.65
CA ASP A 283 10.03 9.02 10.93
C ASP A 283 8.96 10.08 11.24
N GLY A 284 9.08 10.74 12.40
CA GLY A 284 8.08 11.70 12.87
C GLY A 284 8.03 13.02 12.10
N LEU A 285 8.96 13.26 11.17
CA LEU A 285 9.01 14.44 10.30
C LEU A 285 8.26 14.21 8.97
N ASP A 286 7.81 12.99 8.69
CA ASP A 286 7.06 12.67 7.46
C ASP A 286 5.62 13.20 7.49
N VAL A 287 5.07 13.48 8.67
CA VAL A 287 3.66 13.88 8.85
C VAL A 287 3.48 15.38 9.06
N PHE A 288 2.38 15.92 8.52
CA PHE A 288 2.03 17.33 8.64
C PHE A 288 1.30 17.62 9.95
N HIS A 289 1.66 18.73 10.62
CA HIS A 289 0.99 19.24 11.82
C HIS A 289 1.45 20.67 12.18
N ALA A 290 0.68 21.39 13.00
CA ALA A 290 0.99 22.77 13.44
C ALA A 290 2.37 22.95 14.09
N GLY A 291 2.90 21.93 14.78
CA GLY A 291 4.20 21.99 15.44
C GLY A 291 5.41 21.68 14.55
N GLY A 292 5.24 21.67 13.22
CA GLY A 292 6.21 21.27 12.21
C GLY A 292 5.80 21.85 10.86
N VAL A 293 5.80 21.04 9.80
CA VAL A 293 5.26 21.47 8.51
C VAL A 293 3.74 21.45 8.57
N SER A 294 3.12 22.61 8.40
CA SER A 294 1.68 22.83 8.63
C SER A 294 0.94 23.31 7.38
N ALA A 295 1.61 23.24 6.22
CA ALA A 295 1.04 23.51 4.93
C ALA A 295 1.74 22.68 3.85
N LEU A 296 1.00 22.33 2.81
CA LEU A 296 1.44 21.63 1.61
C LEU A 296 0.77 22.30 0.40
N TYR A 297 1.54 22.62 -0.63
CA TYR A 297 1.07 23.38 -1.79
C TYR A 297 1.37 22.63 -3.09
N GLY A 298 0.50 22.79 -4.10
CA GLY A 298 0.67 22.20 -5.43
C GLY A 298 1.59 22.97 -6.36
N VAL A 299 2.72 23.45 -5.85
CA VAL A 299 3.69 24.24 -6.62
C VAL A 299 4.70 23.30 -7.26
N VAL A 300 4.90 23.42 -8.57
CA VAL A 300 5.90 22.65 -9.32
C VAL A 300 7.32 23.07 -8.89
N GLY A 301 8.19 22.11 -8.62
CA GLY A 301 9.60 22.35 -8.25
C GLY A 301 9.83 22.70 -6.78
N SER A 302 8.79 22.71 -5.95
CA SER A 302 8.91 22.70 -4.48
C SER A 302 8.55 21.31 -3.97
N TYR A 303 9.30 20.77 -3.02
CA TYR A 303 9.02 19.45 -2.45
C TYR A 303 9.00 19.51 -0.92
N PRO A 304 8.03 18.86 -0.26
CA PRO A 304 6.92 18.12 -0.87
C PRO A 304 5.90 19.03 -1.57
N SER A 305 5.10 18.47 -2.48
CA SER A 305 4.07 19.20 -3.23
C SER A 305 2.91 18.27 -3.58
N THR A 306 1.73 18.85 -3.83
CA THR A 306 0.55 18.18 -4.40
C THR A 306 0.49 18.31 -5.92
N ALA A 307 1.54 18.78 -6.59
CA ALA A 307 1.62 18.80 -8.05
C ALA A 307 1.55 17.37 -8.60
N SER A 308 0.81 17.16 -9.68
CA SER A 308 0.77 15.87 -10.36
C SER A 308 2.12 15.59 -11.01
N TYR A 309 2.49 14.33 -11.16
CA TYR A 309 3.74 13.93 -11.83
C TYR A 309 3.65 12.65 -12.66
N GLN A 310 2.46 12.06 -12.83
CA GLN A 310 2.27 10.84 -13.63
C GLN A 310 2.96 10.94 -15.00
N ASP A 311 3.71 9.88 -15.36
CA ASP A 311 4.54 9.79 -16.57
C ASP A 311 5.58 10.92 -16.75
N GLY A 312 5.97 11.61 -15.67
CA GLY A 312 6.84 12.78 -15.74
C GLY A 312 6.16 14.05 -16.28
N ASN A 313 4.84 14.03 -16.47
CA ASN A 313 4.04 15.17 -16.90
C ASN A 313 3.64 16.03 -15.69
N VAL A 314 4.56 16.86 -15.24
CA VAL A 314 4.39 17.60 -13.99
C VAL A 314 3.46 18.81 -14.16
N GLN A 315 2.36 18.86 -13.40
CA GLN A 315 1.40 19.96 -13.44
C GLN A 315 1.02 20.45 -12.03
N ALA A 316 0.86 21.76 -11.89
CA ALA A 316 0.30 22.33 -10.68
C ALA A 316 -1.18 21.96 -10.59
N THR A 317 -1.59 21.32 -9.50
CA THR A 317 -3.00 20.92 -9.29
C THR A 317 -3.83 22.04 -8.69
N GLY A 318 -3.21 23.09 -8.17
CA GLY A 318 -3.90 24.14 -7.41
C GLY A 318 -4.53 23.65 -6.11
N VAL A 319 -4.30 22.40 -5.73
CA VAL A 319 -4.72 21.83 -4.44
C VAL A 319 -3.70 22.27 -3.39
N ALA A 320 -4.17 22.83 -2.28
CA ALA A 320 -3.31 23.11 -1.13
C ALA A 320 -3.98 22.75 0.18
N LEU A 321 -3.17 22.26 1.13
CA LEU A 321 -3.56 22.01 2.50
C LEU A 321 -2.86 23.05 3.37
N THR A 322 -3.61 23.87 4.10
CA THR A 322 -3.02 24.89 4.97
C THR A 322 -3.65 24.88 6.36
N SER A 323 -3.06 25.65 7.28
CA SER A 323 -3.56 25.79 8.65
C SER A 323 -3.79 24.43 9.33
N ILE A 324 -2.92 23.46 9.04
CA ILE A 324 -3.01 22.11 9.59
C ILE A 324 -2.83 22.20 11.11
N SER A 325 -3.80 21.66 11.85
CA SER A 325 -3.87 21.79 13.30
C SER A 325 -2.74 21.05 14.01
N ALA A 326 -2.66 21.21 15.33
CA ALA A 326 -1.83 20.31 16.14
C ALA A 326 -2.28 18.85 15.94
N ALA A 327 -1.32 17.94 16.05
CA ALA A 327 -1.59 16.50 16.03
C ALA A 327 -2.51 16.10 17.19
N GLY A 328 -3.45 15.20 16.92
CA GLY A 328 -4.37 14.68 17.92
C GLY A 328 -5.46 13.81 17.30
N ALA A 329 -6.31 13.23 18.16
CA ALA A 329 -7.37 12.31 17.77
C ALA A 329 -8.35 12.86 16.71
N ASN A 330 -8.46 14.19 16.61
CA ASN A 330 -9.15 14.87 15.53
C ASN A 330 -8.27 16.04 15.07
N MET A 331 -7.94 16.07 13.79
CA MET A 331 -7.17 17.14 13.17
C MET A 331 -8.06 17.97 12.26
N THR A 332 -7.69 19.23 12.05
CA THR A 332 -8.35 20.12 11.09
C THR A 332 -7.34 20.75 10.15
N PHE A 333 -7.76 21.05 8.94
CA PHE A 333 -6.98 21.79 7.96
C PHE A 333 -7.90 22.55 7.02
N LEU A 334 -7.36 23.55 6.32
CA LEU A 334 -8.03 24.20 5.21
C LEU A 334 -7.60 23.52 3.92
N ILE A 335 -8.54 23.06 3.12
CA ILE A 335 -8.29 22.65 1.73
C ILE A 335 -8.64 23.80 0.79
N HIS A 336 -7.76 24.06 -0.16
CA HIS A 336 -7.92 25.06 -1.21
C HIS A 336 -7.90 24.37 -2.57
N PHE A 337 -8.71 24.89 -3.49
CA PHE A 337 -8.67 24.56 -4.90
C PHE A 337 -8.50 25.85 -5.70
N GLU A 338 -7.57 25.88 -6.63
CA GLU A 338 -7.54 26.93 -7.65
C GLU A 338 -8.53 26.59 -8.77
N SER A 339 -9.12 27.61 -9.40
CA SER A 339 -9.97 27.38 -10.57
C SER A 339 -9.13 26.84 -11.71
N GLU A 340 -9.61 25.82 -12.43
CA GLU A 340 -9.01 25.40 -13.71
C GLU A 340 -8.75 26.63 -14.60
N GLY A 341 -7.48 26.90 -14.89
CA GLY A 341 -7.05 27.95 -15.83
C GLY A 341 -6.31 29.16 -15.27
N TYR A 342 -5.81 29.15 -14.02
CA TYR A 342 -4.85 30.16 -13.57
C TYR A 342 -3.41 29.77 -13.97
N ASP A 343 -3.03 30.11 -15.20
CA ASP A 343 -1.64 30.18 -15.61
C ASP A 343 -1.03 31.45 -14.98
N ASP A 344 -0.19 31.28 -13.95
CA ASP A 344 0.64 32.37 -13.38
C ASP A 344 1.85 32.68 -14.28
N SER A 345 1.67 32.63 -15.61
CA SER A 345 2.57 33.31 -16.53
C SER A 345 2.12 34.77 -16.63
N THR A 346 2.68 35.60 -15.76
CA THR A 346 2.73 37.04 -16.07
C THR A 346 3.67 37.22 -17.27
N ASP A 347 3.14 37.05 -18.47
CA ASP A 347 3.67 37.68 -19.67
C ASP A 347 2.51 38.33 -20.42
N ASP A 348 2.54 39.66 -20.43
CA ASP A 348 1.78 40.47 -21.38
C ASP A 348 2.00 39.92 -22.80
N GLU A 349 0.93 39.48 -23.47
CA GLU A 349 0.54 39.90 -24.83
C GLU A 349 -0.65 39.06 -25.35
N ASP A 350 -1.55 39.76 -26.00
CA ASP A 350 -2.83 39.38 -26.60
C ASP A 350 -2.70 38.23 -27.63
N THR A 351 -3.59 37.22 -27.61
CA THR A 351 -4.40 36.80 -28.79
C THR A 351 -5.33 35.61 -28.53
N LEU A 352 -6.53 35.73 -29.12
CA LEU A 352 -7.73 34.90 -29.03
C LEU A 352 -7.64 33.50 -29.70
N GLY A 353 -8.26 32.47 -29.10
CA GLY A 353 -8.59 31.17 -29.73
C GLY A 353 -9.47 30.28 -28.83
N PRO A 354 -10.41 29.46 -29.35
CA PRO A 354 -11.69 29.18 -28.66
C PRO A 354 -11.62 28.08 -27.61
N ALA A 355 -12.47 28.24 -26.59
CA ALA A 355 -12.77 27.29 -25.53
C ALA A 355 -13.02 25.87 -26.06
N ALA A 356 -12.19 24.93 -25.64
CA ALA A 356 -12.46 23.51 -25.78
C ALA A 356 -13.44 23.09 -24.67
N SER A 357 -14.70 22.89 -25.04
CA SER A 357 -15.69 22.19 -24.23
C SER A 357 -15.24 20.72 -24.10
N ILE A 358 -14.70 20.33 -22.95
CA ILE A 358 -14.48 18.91 -22.63
C ILE A 358 -15.73 18.36 -21.95
N VAL A 359 -16.25 17.30 -22.57
CA VAL A 359 -17.41 16.53 -22.15
C VAL A 359 -17.06 15.81 -20.85
N ARG A 360 -17.79 16.09 -19.77
CA ARG A 360 -17.78 15.29 -18.54
C ARG A 360 -18.16 13.85 -18.87
N ALA A 361 -17.17 12.96 -18.94
CA ALA A 361 -17.41 11.52 -18.86
C ALA A 361 -17.53 11.16 -17.39
N THR A 362 -18.73 10.84 -16.94
CA THR A 362 -18.96 10.22 -15.65
C THR A 362 -18.82 8.73 -15.86
N PHE A 363 -17.71 8.11 -15.48
CA PHE A 363 -17.60 6.66 -15.53
C PHE A 363 -16.89 6.07 -14.32
N ALA A 364 -17.50 4.97 -13.87
CA ALA A 364 -17.17 4.22 -12.69
C ALA A 364 -15.81 3.53 -12.81
N CYS A 365 -15.11 3.51 -11.68
CA CYS A 365 -14.01 2.61 -11.33
C CYS A 365 -14.24 1.21 -11.95
N ARG A 366 -13.26 0.76 -12.74
CA ARG A 366 -13.18 -0.62 -13.23
C ARG A 366 -12.06 -1.37 -12.52
N ILE A 367 -12.11 -1.41 -11.18
CA ILE A 367 -11.40 -2.40 -10.35
C ILE A 367 -12.41 -3.27 -9.56
N ALA A 368 -13.71 -3.17 -9.85
CA ALA A 368 -14.72 -4.10 -9.34
C ALA A 368 -15.66 -4.53 -10.47
N ALA A 369 -15.23 -5.55 -11.21
CA ALA A 369 -16.11 -6.34 -12.07
C ALA A 369 -16.02 -7.84 -11.73
N ALA A 370 -15.98 -8.13 -10.43
CA ALA A 370 -16.63 -9.28 -9.81
C ALA A 370 -17.20 -8.76 -8.48
N LEU A 371 -18.33 -9.32 -8.01
CA LEU A 371 -19.10 -8.92 -6.82
C LEU A 371 -19.96 -7.65 -6.95
N GLY A 372 -21.08 -7.85 -7.65
CA GLY A 372 -22.26 -7.01 -7.48
C GLY A 372 -22.93 -7.24 -6.13
N ALA A 373 -23.06 -6.16 -5.36
CA ALA A 373 -24.17 -5.88 -4.44
C ALA A 373 -24.77 -7.07 -3.66
N ALA A 374 -24.16 -7.40 -2.53
CA ALA A 374 -24.88 -7.85 -1.34
C ALA A 374 -24.08 -7.49 -0.10
N LEU A 375 -24.76 -6.95 0.92
CA LEU A 375 -24.23 -6.85 2.27
C LEU A 375 -23.73 -8.23 2.73
N GLY A 376 -22.42 -8.36 2.92
CA GLY A 376 -21.78 -9.51 3.52
C GLY A 376 -20.35 -9.13 3.84
N VAL A 377 -19.98 -9.18 5.11
CA VAL A 377 -18.59 -9.20 5.52
C VAL A 377 -18.00 -10.47 4.88
N VAL A 378 -17.03 -10.33 3.98
CA VAL A 378 -16.28 -11.45 3.42
C VAL A 378 -15.54 -12.11 4.57
N TYR A 379 -15.94 -13.32 4.92
CA TYR A 379 -15.19 -14.20 5.80
C TYR A 379 -14.56 -15.25 4.88
N GLY A 380 -13.46 -14.90 4.21
CA GLY A 380 -12.72 -15.87 3.41
C GLY A 380 -12.31 -17.05 4.28
N GLY A 381 -12.67 -18.26 3.85
CA GLY A 381 -12.19 -19.49 4.47
C GLY A 381 -10.70 -19.63 4.18
N ALA A 382 -9.85 -19.52 5.20
CA ALA A 382 -8.42 -19.78 5.07
C ALA A 382 -8.10 -21.16 5.67
N ILE A 383 -7.38 -22.00 4.92
CA ILE A 383 -6.83 -23.25 5.44
C ILE A 383 -5.43 -23.00 5.97
N MET A 384 -5.16 -23.45 7.19
CA MET A 384 -3.81 -23.54 7.73
C MET A 384 -3.33 -24.98 7.72
N VAL A 385 -2.32 -25.29 6.92
CA VAL A 385 -1.67 -26.61 6.85
C VAL A 385 -0.35 -26.57 7.62
N LEU A 386 -0.21 -27.41 8.65
CA LEU A 386 1.03 -27.56 9.40
C LEU A 386 1.93 -28.61 8.73
N ILE A 387 3.14 -28.24 8.32
CA ILE A 387 4.15 -29.11 7.69
C ILE A 387 5.32 -29.43 8.63
#